data_AF-A0A7J4T2J9-F1
#
_entry.id   AF-A0A7J4T2J9-F1
#
_cell.length_a   1.000
_cell.length_b   1.000
_cell.length_c   1.000
_cell.angle_alpha   90.00
_cell.angle_beta   90.00
_cell.angle_gamma   90.00
#
_symmetry.space_group_name_H-M   'P 1'
#
loop_
_entity.id
_entity.type
_entity.pdbx_description
1 polymer ?
#
loop_
_entity_poly.entity_id
_entity_poly.type
_entity_poly.pdbx_seq_one_letter_code
_entity_poly.pdbx_strand_id
1 'polypeptide(L)'
;MNSETRIWSIITTLSLAAILVLLAQQYGGDLFSQSADESSENDEIILASTADDPDPIAQNCLDHSGLARHDHSNLNIYINGVEKAIPSSIGINTEVCNQEGGNMHAVHTHDASGRLHIESNEDIDIPIGVFFDIWGVHFNETGIFDYRVNSTHELIMTIDGVANYDFDDYLLVDGREIAVVYQERAV
;
A
#
# COMPACT_ATOMS: atom_id res chain seq x y z
N MET A 1 -40.70 29.44 -48.44
CA MET A 1 -39.46 29.64 -47.67
C MET A 1 -38.54 30.48 -48.52
N ASN A 2 -38.39 31.76 -48.19
CA ASN A 2 -37.76 32.74 -49.05
C ASN A 2 -36.28 32.38 -49.21
N SER A 3 -35.70 32.63 -50.38
CA SER A 3 -34.29 32.29 -50.67
C SER A 3 -33.35 32.84 -49.59
N GLU A 4 -33.64 34.04 -49.09
CA GLU A 4 -32.93 34.68 -47.99
C GLU A 4 -33.02 33.90 -46.68
N THR A 5 -34.21 33.39 -46.29
CA THR A 5 -34.36 32.62 -45.04
C THR A 5 -33.59 31.30 -45.09
N ARG A 6 -33.47 30.69 -46.27
CA ARG A 6 -32.66 29.47 -46.48
C ARG A 6 -31.16 29.78 -46.36
N ILE A 7 -30.70 30.87 -46.95
CA ILE A 7 -29.30 31.31 -46.88
C ILE A 7 -28.91 31.60 -45.42
N TRP A 8 -29.73 32.38 -44.71
CA TRP A 8 -29.46 32.69 -43.30
C TRP A 8 -29.49 31.45 -42.40
N SER A 9 -30.37 30.48 -42.67
CA SER A 9 -30.41 29.22 -41.91
C SER A 9 -29.18 28.34 -42.13
N ILE A 10 -28.61 28.35 -43.33
CA ILE A 10 -27.36 27.62 -43.63
C ILE A 10 -26.18 28.27 -42.92
N ILE A 11 -26.12 29.61 -42.91
CA ILE A 11 -25.04 30.35 -42.24
C ILE A 11 -25.09 30.13 -40.71
N THR A 12 -26.27 30.18 -40.11
CA THR A 12 -26.40 29.98 -38.65
C THR A 12 -26.07 28.55 -38.23
N THR A 13 -26.49 27.54 -39.01
CA THR A 13 -26.17 26.13 -38.71
C THR A 13 -24.67 25.84 -38.84
N LEU A 14 -24.01 26.38 -39.87
CA LEU A 14 -22.55 26.28 -40.01
C LEU A 14 -21.81 26.98 -38.86
N SER A 15 -22.30 28.15 -38.44
CA SER A 15 -21.70 28.91 -37.34
C SER A 15 -21.85 28.17 -36.01
N LEU A 16 -23.02 27.58 -35.74
CA LEU A 16 -23.25 26.81 -34.52
C LEU A 16 -22.39 25.54 -34.47
N ALA A 17 -22.23 24.86 -35.62
CA ALA A 17 -21.37 23.70 -35.74
C ALA A 17 -19.89 24.06 -35.52
N ALA A 18 -19.43 25.17 -36.08
CA ALA A 18 -18.07 25.66 -35.86
C ALA A 18 -17.82 26.02 -34.39
N ILE A 19 -18.80 26.66 -33.72
CA ILE A 19 -18.71 26.95 -32.29
C ILE A 19 -18.66 25.66 -31.46
N LEU A 20 -19.47 24.65 -31.78
CA LEU A 20 -19.43 23.35 -31.10
C LEU A 20 -18.08 22.64 -31.28
N VAL A 21 -17.46 22.73 -32.46
CA VAL A 21 -16.12 22.19 -32.71
C VAL A 21 -15.06 22.95 -31.91
N LEU A 22 -15.14 24.28 -31.84
CA LEU A 22 -14.22 25.09 -31.04
C LEU A 22 -14.39 24.85 -29.54
N LEU A 23 -15.63 24.68 -29.06
CA LEU A 23 -15.92 24.29 -27.68
C LEU A 23 -15.44 22.88 -27.39
N ALA A 24 -15.57 21.93 -28.32
CA ALA A 24 -15.00 20.60 -28.17
C ALA A 24 -13.46 20.61 -28.18
N GLN A 25 -12.82 21.53 -28.92
CA GLN A 25 -11.37 21.72 -28.86
C GLN A 25 -10.92 22.39 -27.55
N GLN A 26 -11.70 23.32 -27.01
CA GLN A 26 -11.35 24.07 -25.81
C GLN A 26 -11.71 23.34 -24.50
N TYR A 27 -12.76 22.53 -24.49
CA TYR A 27 -13.29 21.84 -23.31
C TYR A 27 -13.31 20.30 -23.45
N GLY A 28 -13.09 19.74 -24.64
CA GLY A 28 -13.12 18.29 -24.86
C GLY A 28 -11.93 17.53 -24.29
N GLY A 29 -10.86 18.24 -23.90
CA GLY A 29 -9.75 17.67 -23.14
C GLY A 29 -10.05 17.47 -21.65
N ASP A 30 -11.11 18.08 -21.11
CA ASP A 30 -11.39 18.13 -19.66
C ASP A 30 -12.55 17.20 -19.24
N LEU A 31 -13.24 16.56 -20.21
CA LEU A 31 -14.34 15.62 -19.92
C LEU A 31 -13.89 14.14 -19.90
N PHE A 32 -12.67 13.86 -20.35
CA PHE A 32 -12.04 12.53 -20.28
C PHE A 32 -10.67 12.56 -19.57
N SER A 33 -10.29 13.68 -18.94
CA SER A 33 -9.11 13.78 -18.09
C SER A 33 -9.43 13.35 -16.65
N GLN A 34 -9.97 12.15 -16.51
CA GLN A 34 -9.86 11.36 -15.28
C GLN A 34 -9.74 9.92 -15.75
N SER A 35 -8.59 9.31 -15.49
CA SER A 35 -8.13 7.98 -15.95
C SER A 35 -7.79 7.83 -17.45
N ALA A 36 -6.55 8.18 -17.82
CA ALA A 36 -5.82 7.50 -18.90
C ALA A 36 -4.36 8.00 -18.88
N ASP A 37 -3.56 7.42 -18.00
CA ASP A 37 -2.11 7.37 -18.18
C ASP A 37 -1.86 6.32 -19.27
N GLU A 38 -1.88 6.74 -20.54
CA GLU A 38 -1.51 5.87 -21.67
C GLU A 38 -0.04 6.14 -22.03
N SER A 39 0.85 5.34 -21.45
CA SER A 39 2.13 5.02 -22.08
C SER A 39 2.13 3.55 -22.49
N SER A 40 2.55 3.35 -23.74
CA SER A 40 2.43 2.17 -24.58
C SER A 40 3.33 1.00 -24.16
N GLU A 41 2.76 -0.21 -24.23
CA GLU A 41 3.38 -1.52 -24.50
C GLU A 41 4.43 -2.07 -23.49
N ASN A 42 3.93 -2.40 -22.30
CA ASN A 42 4.05 -3.70 -21.63
C ASN A 42 2.95 -3.64 -20.55
N ASP A 43 1.84 -4.36 -20.70
CA ASP A 43 0.76 -4.36 -19.70
C ASP A 43 1.20 -5.23 -18.50
N GLU A 44 2.28 -4.82 -17.84
CA GLU A 44 2.56 -5.23 -16.47
C GLU A 44 1.46 -4.61 -15.62
N ILE A 45 0.63 -5.46 -15.04
CA ILE A 45 -0.33 -5.04 -14.02
C ILE A 45 0.51 -4.47 -12.87
N ILE A 46 0.62 -3.14 -12.80
CA ILE A 46 1.26 -2.45 -11.68
C ILE A 46 0.32 -2.60 -10.48
N LEU A 47 0.63 -3.55 -9.60
CA LEU A 47 -0.09 -3.73 -8.35
C LEU A 47 0.35 -2.63 -7.39
N ALA A 48 -0.58 -1.81 -6.93
CA ALA A 48 -0.32 -0.82 -5.88
C ALA A 48 0.19 -1.53 -4.61
N SER A 49 1.19 -0.93 -3.97
CA SER A 49 1.75 -1.39 -2.70
C SER A 49 1.53 -0.34 -1.61
N THR A 50 1.32 -0.79 -0.37
CA THR A 50 1.25 0.12 0.78
C THR A 50 2.63 0.71 1.07
N ALA A 51 3.69 -0.06 0.81
CA ALA A 51 5.07 0.40 0.94
C ALA A 51 5.49 1.50 -0.06
N ASP A 52 4.63 1.87 -1.01
CA ASP A 52 4.88 3.01 -1.92
C ASP A 52 4.68 4.37 -1.21
N ASP A 53 3.91 4.40 -0.12
CA ASP A 53 3.69 5.58 0.75
C ASP A 53 3.84 5.17 2.23
N PRO A 54 5.08 4.93 2.69
CA PRO A 54 5.34 4.31 3.99
C PRO A 54 4.99 5.24 5.15
N ASP A 55 4.53 4.67 6.26
CA ASP A 55 4.26 5.42 7.50
C ASP A 55 5.53 6.18 7.95
N PRO A 56 5.42 7.45 8.42
CA PRO A 56 6.57 8.21 8.90
C PRO A 56 7.40 7.52 9.99
N ILE A 57 6.79 6.68 10.83
CA ILE A 57 7.48 5.87 11.85
C ILE A 57 8.50 4.92 11.21
N ALA A 58 8.26 4.46 9.98
CA ALA A 58 9.22 3.65 9.23
C ALA A 58 10.53 4.40 8.94
N GLN A 59 10.59 5.72 9.11
CA GLN A 59 11.82 6.50 8.96
C GLN A 59 12.55 6.75 10.30
N ASN A 60 11.97 6.34 11.43
CA ASN A 60 12.57 6.52 12.75
C ASN A 60 13.72 5.53 12.95
N CYS A 61 14.93 6.08 13.06
CA CYS A 61 16.13 5.31 13.35
C CYS A 61 16.47 5.35 14.83
N LEU A 62 16.92 4.20 15.36
CA LEU A 62 17.31 4.00 16.74
C LEU A 62 18.46 3.01 16.87
N ASP A 63 18.93 2.86 18.10
CA ASP A 63 19.78 1.75 18.54
C ASP A 63 19.18 1.12 19.82
N HIS A 64 19.88 0.16 20.42
CA HIS A 64 19.44 -0.52 21.64
C HIS A 64 19.56 0.35 22.92
N SER A 65 19.80 1.66 22.81
CA SER A 65 20.05 2.55 23.94
C SER A 65 18.93 3.57 24.11
N GLY A 66 18.60 3.90 25.37
CA GLY A 66 17.63 4.96 25.68
C GLY A 66 16.18 4.64 25.31
N LEU A 67 15.86 3.38 25.00
CA LEU A 67 14.53 2.94 24.60
C LEU A 67 13.49 3.20 25.70
N ALA A 68 12.41 3.89 25.35
CA ALA A 68 11.21 4.02 26.17
C ALA A 68 10.28 2.81 25.99
N ARG A 69 10.30 2.20 24.80
CA ARG A 69 9.56 0.99 24.44
C ARG A 69 10.51 -0.06 23.87
N HIS A 70 10.37 -1.31 24.33
CA HIS A 70 11.10 -2.47 23.84
C HIS A 70 10.25 -3.72 24.03
N ASP A 71 9.44 -4.02 23.03
CA ASP A 71 8.50 -5.13 23.00
C ASP A 71 8.91 -6.16 21.94
N HIS A 72 8.30 -7.34 22.00
CA HIS A 72 8.48 -8.38 21.00
C HIS A 72 7.15 -9.02 20.62
N SER A 73 6.97 -9.29 19.33
CA SER A 73 5.85 -10.09 18.83
C SER A 73 6.38 -11.10 17.80
N ASN A 74 5.60 -12.12 17.51
CA ASN A 74 5.94 -13.11 16.49
C ASN A 74 4.96 -12.98 15.33
N LEU A 75 5.49 -12.92 14.11
CA LEU A 75 4.72 -12.87 12.87
C LEU A 75 4.97 -14.12 12.04
N ASN A 76 3.90 -14.80 11.68
CA ASN A 76 3.92 -15.91 10.73
C ASN A 76 3.02 -15.59 9.55
N ILE A 77 3.55 -15.82 8.35
CA ILE A 77 2.84 -15.54 7.11
C ILE A 77 2.69 -16.86 6.35
N TYR A 78 1.48 -17.16 5.91
CA TYR A 78 1.17 -18.35 5.12
C TYR A 78 0.51 -17.95 3.81
N ILE A 79 1.02 -18.46 2.70
CA ILE A 79 0.46 -18.28 1.37
C ILE A 79 0.02 -19.65 0.87
N ASN A 80 -1.29 -19.84 0.71
CA ASN A 80 -1.90 -21.10 0.27
C ASN A 80 -1.38 -22.32 1.05
N GLY A 81 -1.30 -22.19 2.38
CA GLY A 81 -0.84 -23.24 3.29
C GLY A 81 0.68 -23.43 3.36
N VAL A 82 1.47 -22.64 2.63
CA VAL A 82 2.94 -22.65 2.68
C VAL A 82 3.43 -21.47 3.51
N GLU A 83 4.24 -21.74 4.52
CA GLU A 83 4.88 -20.68 5.32
C GLU A 83 5.85 -19.85 4.46
N LYS A 84 5.68 -18.54 4.50
CA LYS A 84 6.56 -17.57 3.86
C LYS A 84 7.59 -17.12 4.88
N ALA A 85 8.86 -17.42 4.61
CA ALA A 85 9.96 -17.00 5.46
C ALA A 85 10.07 -15.46 5.53
N ILE A 86 10.25 -14.96 6.74
CA ILE A 86 10.60 -13.57 7.02
C ILE A 86 12.13 -13.48 7.12
N PRO A 87 12.80 -12.69 6.26
CA PRO A 87 14.24 -12.50 6.33
C PRO A 87 14.73 -11.98 7.69
N SER A 88 15.95 -12.38 8.07
CA SER A 88 16.70 -11.74 9.13
C SER A 88 17.16 -10.35 8.71
N SER A 89 17.41 -9.47 9.68
CA SER A 89 17.97 -8.13 9.47
C SER A 89 17.10 -7.18 8.65
N ILE A 90 15.78 -7.42 8.59
CA ILE A 90 14.86 -6.40 8.08
C ILE A 90 14.93 -5.20 9.01
N GLY A 91 15.07 -4.01 8.45
CA GLY A 91 15.16 -2.78 9.23
C GLY A 91 16.49 -2.59 9.96
N ILE A 92 17.57 -3.29 9.60
CA ILE A 92 18.90 -3.10 10.19
C ILE A 92 19.91 -2.72 9.10
N ASN A 93 20.69 -1.65 9.33
CA ASN A 93 21.69 -1.12 8.41
C ASN A 93 21.15 -0.88 6.99
N THR A 94 19.93 -0.33 6.90
CA THR A 94 19.26 -0.03 5.64
C THR A 94 19.82 1.25 5.00
N GLU A 95 19.32 1.64 3.83
CA GLU A 95 19.69 2.93 3.23
C GLU A 95 19.25 4.12 4.09
N VAL A 96 18.15 3.98 4.84
CA VAL A 96 17.58 5.01 5.73
C VAL A 96 18.29 5.02 7.09
N CYS A 97 18.43 3.86 7.73
CA CYS A 97 19.02 3.71 9.05
C CYS A 97 20.34 2.94 8.99
N ASN A 98 21.44 3.67 8.79
CA ASN A 98 22.81 3.14 8.68
C ASN A 98 23.86 3.93 9.47
N GLN A 99 23.42 4.77 10.41
CA GLN A 99 24.31 5.64 11.18
C GLN A 99 24.68 4.98 12.50
N GLU A 100 25.86 5.32 13.05
CA GLU A 100 26.23 4.92 14.40
C GLU A 100 25.23 5.49 15.41
N GLY A 101 24.67 4.63 16.25
CA GLY A 101 23.60 5.00 17.19
C GLY A 101 22.22 5.18 16.58
N GLY A 102 22.01 4.76 15.33
CA GLY A 102 20.76 4.91 14.59
C GLY A 102 20.69 3.97 13.40
N ASN A 103 21.03 2.70 13.62
CA ASN A 103 21.20 1.71 12.56
C ASN A 103 20.04 0.72 12.46
N MET A 104 18.97 0.91 13.24
CA MET A 104 17.79 0.07 13.21
C MET A 104 16.53 0.91 13.10
N HIS A 105 15.52 0.39 12.41
CA HIS A 105 14.19 0.98 12.38
C HIS A 105 13.36 0.59 13.61
N ALA A 106 12.26 1.32 13.83
CA ALA A 106 11.33 1.10 14.95
C ALA A 106 10.76 -0.33 15.04
N VAL A 107 10.58 -1.00 13.90
CA VAL A 107 10.26 -2.43 13.87
C VAL A 107 11.27 -3.16 13.00
N HIS A 108 11.92 -4.20 13.52
CA HIS A 108 12.99 -4.91 12.81
C HIS A 108 13.10 -6.38 13.22
N THR A 109 13.90 -7.16 12.48
CA THR A 109 14.19 -8.57 12.80
C THR A 109 15.69 -8.79 12.98
N HIS A 110 16.09 -9.57 14.00
CA HIS A 110 17.49 -10.03 14.14
C HIS A 110 17.76 -11.36 13.43
N ASP A 111 16.73 -12.19 13.28
CA ASP A 111 16.84 -13.53 12.67
C ASP A 111 15.60 -13.86 11.83
N ALA A 112 15.57 -15.08 11.28
CA ALA A 112 14.50 -15.56 10.40
C ALA A 112 13.37 -16.30 11.13
N SER A 113 13.25 -16.15 12.47
CA SER A 113 12.18 -16.80 13.26
C SER A 113 10.82 -16.11 13.14
N GLY A 114 10.76 -14.93 12.51
CA GLY A 114 9.57 -14.08 12.50
C GLY A 114 9.38 -13.25 13.78
N ARG A 115 10.34 -13.27 14.70
CA ARG A 115 10.33 -12.39 15.88
C ARG A 115 10.56 -10.94 15.48
N LEU A 116 9.53 -10.12 15.63
CA LEU A 116 9.57 -8.68 15.48
C LEU A 116 10.10 -8.06 16.78
N HIS A 117 11.09 -7.18 16.64
CA HIS A 117 11.55 -6.28 17.69
C HIS A 117 10.85 -4.94 17.48
N ILE A 118 10.19 -4.44 18.52
CA ILE A 118 9.37 -3.22 18.47
C ILE A 118 9.96 -2.24 19.47
N GLU A 119 10.72 -1.29 18.96
CA GLU A 119 11.57 -0.43 19.75
C GLU A 119 11.32 1.03 19.40
N SER A 120 11.35 1.89 20.42
CA SER A 120 11.24 3.34 20.22
C SER A 120 11.86 4.09 21.39
N ASN A 121 12.44 5.25 21.08
CA ASN A 121 12.92 6.21 22.08
C ASN A 121 11.76 6.97 22.77
N GLU A 122 10.53 6.79 22.27
CA GLU A 122 9.30 7.35 22.81
C GLU A 122 8.28 6.24 23.06
N ASP A 123 7.43 6.41 24.07
CA ASP A 123 6.32 5.49 24.38
C ASP A 123 5.16 5.80 23.42
N ILE A 124 5.23 5.22 22.22
CA ILE A 124 4.27 5.40 21.13
C ILE A 124 3.68 4.07 20.67
N ASP A 125 2.44 4.13 20.18
CA ASP A 125 1.82 3.01 19.48
C ASP A 125 2.40 2.90 18.06
N ILE A 126 2.66 1.67 17.62
CA ILE A 126 3.27 1.38 16.33
C ILE A 126 2.40 0.34 15.61
N PRO A 127 1.81 0.67 14.44
CA PRO A 127 1.07 -0.28 13.64
C PRO A 127 2.00 -1.33 13.01
N ILE A 128 1.50 -2.55 12.79
CA ILE A 128 2.26 -3.59 12.09
C ILE A 128 2.57 -3.20 10.64
N GLY A 129 1.77 -2.34 10.01
CA GLY A 129 2.04 -1.78 8.69
C GLY A 129 3.45 -1.20 8.57
N VAL A 130 3.94 -0.55 9.62
CA VAL A 130 5.31 0.01 9.69
C VAL A 130 6.37 -1.06 9.38
N PHE A 131 6.20 -2.30 9.86
CA PHE A 131 7.14 -3.37 9.56
C PHE A 131 7.13 -3.75 8.07
N PHE A 132 5.95 -3.83 7.46
CA PHE A 132 5.81 -4.16 6.04
C PHE A 132 6.32 -3.04 5.13
N ASP A 133 6.17 -1.79 5.54
CA ASP A 133 6.77 -0.63 4.89
C ASP A 133 8.30 -0.68 4.94
N ILE A 134 8.88 -0.99 6.09
CA ILE A 134 10.34 -1.17 6.25
C ILE A 134 10.85 -2.34 5.43
N TRP A 135 10.07 -3.41 5.32
CA TRP A 135 10.38 -4.56 4.48
C TRP A 135 10.20 -4.23 2.98
N GLY A 136 9.41 -3.21 2.64
CA GLY A 136 9.17 -2.79 1.26
C GLY A 136 8.17 -3.70 0.53
N VAL A 137 7.18 -4.24 1.25
CA VAL A 137 6.16 -5.13 0.68
C VAL A 137 4.76 -4.67 1.06
N HIS A 138 3.80 -4.92 0.17
CA HIS A 138 2.40 -4.59 0.44
C HIS A 138 1.83 -5.45 1.57
N PHE A 139 1.06 -4.83 2.45
CA PHE A 139 0.19 -5.48 3.42
C PHE A 139 -0.93 -4.53 3.85
N ASN A 140 -2.18 -4.93 3.65
CA ASN A 140 -3.38 -4.36 4.28
C ASN A 140 -4.57 -5.32 4.08
N GLU A 141 -5.81 -4.88 4.32
CA GLU A 141 -7.01 -5.70 4.13
C GLU A 141 -7.22 -6.19 2.69
N THR A 142 -6.56 -5.57 1.71
CA THR A 142 -6.66 -5.92 0.29
C THR A 142 -5.68 -6.99 -0.16
N GLY A 143 -4.62 -7.28 0.61
CA GLY A 143 -3.63 -8.26 0.22
C GLY A 143 -2.30 -8.25 0.99
N ILE A 144 -1.38 -9.08 0.51
CA ILE A 144 0.00 -9.17 1.01
C ILE A 144 0.95 -9.54 -0.13
N PHE A 145 2.13 -8.91 -0.21
CA PHE A 145 3.05 -9.02 -1.35
C PHE A 145 2.34 -8.71 -2.68
N ASP A 146 2.33 -9.64 -3.64
CA ASP A 146 1.59 -9.56 -4.91
C ASP A 146 0.22 -10.29 -4.85
N TYR A 147 -0.11 -10.90 -3.71
CA TYR A 147 -1.38 -11.61 -3.52
C TYR A 147 -2.48 -10.62 -3.16
N ARG A 148 -3.61 -10.68 -3.87
CA ARG A 148 -4.74 -9.76 -3.69
C ARG A 148 -6.03 -10.53 -3.42
N VAL A 149 -6.75 -10.08 -2.38
CA VAL A 149 -8.08 -10.59 -2.03
C VAL A 149 -9.02 -10.42 -3.21
N ASN A 150 -9.78 -11.46 -3.52
CA ASN A 150 -10.72 -11.45 -4.65
C ASN A 150 -11.89 -12.42 -4.39
N SER A 151 -12.62 -12.82 -5.43
CA SER A 151 -13.77 -13.72 -5.32
C SER A 151 -13.42 -15.15 -4.95
N THR A 152 -12.17 -15.59 -5.17
CA THR A 152 -11.72 -16.96 -4.89
C THR A 152 -10.76 -17.05 -3.71
N HIS A 153 -10.09 -15.95 -3.35
CA HIS A 153 -9.11 -15.91 -2.26
C HIS A 153 -9.41 -14.82 -1.23
N GLU A 154 -8.97 -15.06 0.00
CA GLU A 154 -9.08 -14.15 1.13
C GLU A 154 -7.77 -14.04 1.89
N LEU A 155 -7.65 -12.95 2.66
CA LEU A 155 -6.60 -12.70 3.62
C LEU A 155 -7.22 -12.74 5.01
N ILE A 156 -6.68 -13.58 5.89
CA ILE A 156 -7.12 -13.74 7.27
C ILE A 156 -5.96 -13.32 8.17
N MET A 157 -6.25 -12.46 9.14
CA MET A 157 -5.31 -12.12 10.21
C MET A 157 -5.86 -12.62 11.55
N THR A 158 -4.98 -13.18 12.37
CA THR A 158 -5.32 -13.56 13.74
C THR A 158 -4.26 -13.08 14.72
N ILE A 159 -4.71 -12.73 15.93
CA ILE A 159 -3.89 -12.41 17.09
C ILE A 159 -4.16 -13.48 18.15
N ASP A 160 -3.15 -14.24 18.53
CA ASP A 160 -3.25 -15.39 19.44
C ASP A 160 -4.34 -16.39 19.01
N GLY A 161 -4.50 -16.57 17.69
CA GLY A 161 -5.50 -17.45 17.09
C GLY A 161 -6.93 -16.88 17.03
N VAL A 162 -7.16 -15.64 17.46
CA VAL A 162 -8.45 -14.94 17.36
C VAL A 162 -8.44 -14.01 16.16
N ALA A 163 -9.49 -14.03 15.34
CA ALA A 163 -9.61 -13.15 14.17
C ALA A 163 -9.49 -11.66 14.56
N ASN A 164 -8.69 -10.94 13.79
CA ASN A 164 -8.54 -9.49 13.86
C ASN A 164 -8.70 -8.92 12.44
N TYR A 165 -9.25 -7.71 12.34
CA TYR A 165 -9.60 -7.08 11.06
C TYR A 165 -8.95 -5.70 10.89
N ASP A 166 -7.97 -5.37 11.74
CA ASP A 166 -7.27 -4.08 11.69
C ASP A 166 -6.13 -4.11 10.66
N PHE A 167 -5.63 -5.30 10.28
CA PHE A 167 -4.57 -5.47 9.27
C PHE A 167 -3.35 -4.58 9.51
N ASP A 168 -2.98 -3.71 8.57
CA ASP A 168 -1.85 -2.79 8.67
C ASP A 168 -2.01 -1.80 9.81
N ASP A 169 -3.25 -1.45 10.19
CA ASP A 169 -3.55 -0.60 11.34
C ASP A 169 -3.46 -1.34 12.69
N TYR A 170 -3.20 -2.65 12.72
CA TYR A 170 -3.08 -3.39 13.98
C TYR A 170 -1.90 -2.85 14.81
N LEU A 171 -2.21 -2.26 15.96
CA LEU A 171 -1.21 -1.76 16.90
C LEU A 171 -0.49 -2.94 17.55
N LEU A 172 0.83 -2.98 17.39
CA LEU A 172 1.66 -4.05 17.92
C LEU A 172 1.62 -4.05 19.45
N VAL A 173 1.50 -5.25 20.03
CA VAL A 173 1.43 -5.48 21.47
C VAL A 173 2.44 -6.56 21.86
N ASP A 174 3.14 -6.35 22.97
CA ASP A 174 4.14 -7.28 23.49
C ASP A 174 3.57 -8.70 23.71
N GLY A 175 4.37 -9.69 23.34
CA GLY A 175 4.13 -11.12 23.54
C GLY A 175 3.04 -11.74 22.66
N ARG A 176 2.56 -11.06 21.63
CA ARG A 176 1.50 -11.58 20.74
C ARG A 176 2.02 -12.42 19.60
N GLU A 177 1.25 -13.44 19.27
CA GLU A 177 1.40 -14.25 18.06
C GLU A 177 0.48 -13.72 16.97
N ILE A 178 1.04 -13.30 15.86
CA ILE A 178 0.34 -12.72 14.72
C ILE A 178 0.45 -13.69 13.56
N ALA A 179 -0.68 -14.17 13.06
CA ALA A 179 -0.70 -15.00 11.86
C ALA A 179 -1.46 -14.31 10.74
N VAL A 180 -0.84 -14.19 9.57
CA VAL A 180 -1.44 -13.70 8.33
C VAL A 180 -1.51 -14.85 7.33
N VAL A 181 -2.71 -15.16 6.84
CA VAL A 181 -2.96 -16.30 5.96
C VAL A 181 -3.69 -15.84 4.71
N TYR A 182 -3.04 -15.93 3.56
CA TYR A 182 -3.68 -15.80 2.26
C TYR A 182 -4.06 -17.18 1.74
N GLN A 183 -5.33 -17.42 1.42
CA GLN A 183 -5.82 -18.74 1.02
C GLN A 183 -7.05 -18.68 0.11
N GLU A 184 -7.41 -19.81 -0.51
CA GLU A 184 -8.73 -19.96 -1.14
C GLU A 184 -9.86 -19.84 -0.10
N ARG A 185 -10.95 -19.20 -0.50
CA ARG A 185 -12.14 -19.05 0.36
C ARG A 185 -12.78 -20.40 0.64
N ALA A 186 -13.20 -20.62 1.89
CA ALA A 186 -14.02 -21.77 2.22
C ALA A 186 -15.38 -21.69 1.50
N VAL A 187 -15.78 -22.79 0.87
CA VAL A 187 -17.06 -22.94 0.14
C VAL A 187 -18.19 -23.31 1.09
#